data_AF-A0A522Y294-F1
#
_entry.id   AF-A0A522Y294-F1
#
_cell.length_a   1.000
_cell.length_b   1.000
_cell.length_c   1.000
_cell.angle_alpha   90.00
_cell.angle_beta   90.00
_cell.angle_gamma   90.00
#
_symmetry.space_group_name_H-M   'P 1'
#
loop_
_entity.id
_entity.type
_entity.pdbx_description
1 polymer ?
#
loop_
_entity_poly.entity_id
_entity_poly.type
_entity_poly.pdbx_seq_one_letter_code
_entity_poly.pdbx_strand_id
1 'polypeptide(L)'
;MSAEMDIPSVNFTDLALGAPLLRALADVGYETPSPIQAATIPPLLAGRDVIGQAQTGTGKTAAFALPILAQIDPAKAAPQALVLCPTRELAIQVAEAFQKYAHYLPNFQVLPIYGGQGYAPQLTALKRGVHVVVGTPGRVIDHLKRGTLNLSALRCIVLDEADEMLRMGFIDDVQAVLDATPPTRQVALFSATMPPPIRRIAQTYLKEPVEVAIKSTTTTAANIRQRFCSVSGHHKLDAITRVLEAEAFDAMIVFARTKIATEELAQKLAAREIGRA
;
A
#
# COMPACT_ATOMS: atom_id res chain seq x y z
N MET A 1 -26.87 16.71 -21.58
CA MET A 1 -25.48 16.73 -22.09
C MET A 1 -24.60 17.18 -20.96
N SER A 2 -24.02 16.24 -20.22
CA SER A 2 -22.98 16.56 -19.24
C SER A 2 -21.67 16.55 -20.00
N ALA A 3 -20.99 17.69 -20.08
CA ALA A 3 -19.67 17.77 -20.69
C ALA A 3 -18.71 16.90 -19.88
N GLU A 4 -18.21 15.82 -20.48
CA GLU A 4 -16.98 15.18 -20.01
C GLU A 4 -15.88 16.23 -20.10
N MET A 5 -15.30 16.59 -18.96
CA MET A 5 -14.10 17.40 -18.95
C MET A 5 -12.95 16.52 -19.43
N ASP A 6 -12.39 16.82 -20.59
CA ASP A 6 -11.09 16.31 -21.03
C ASP A 6 -10.05 16.69 -19.96
N ILE A 7 -9.57 15.69 -19.22
CA ILE A 7 -8.43 15.86 -18.32
C ILE A 7 -7.20 15.80 -19.23
N PRO A 8 -6.40 16.88 -19.36
CA PRO A 8 -5.18 16.83 -20.17
C PRO A 8 -4.31 15.67 -19.68
N SER A 9 -3.81 14.86 -20.63
CA SER A 9 -3.00 13.68 -20.33
C SER A 9 -1.67 14.12 -19.71
N VAL A 10 -1.60 14.13 -18.38
CA VAL A 10 -0.36 14.39 -17.64
C VAL A 10 0.58 13.21 -17.86
N ASN A 11 1.83 13.45 -18.25
CA ASN A 11 2.86 12.43 -18.35
C ASN A 11 3.78 12.45 -17.11
N PHE A 12 4.49 11.36 -16.84
CA PHE A 12 5.47 11.33 -15.74
C PHE A 12 6.60 12.35 -15.91
N THR A 13 6.94 12.69 -17.14
CA THR A 13 7.92 13.75 -17.47
C THR A 13 7.49 15.12 -16.97
N ASP A 14 6.18 15.35 -16.82
CA ASP A 14 5.62 16.63 -16.38
C ASP A 14 5.62 16.76 -14.85
N LEU A 15 5.93 15.68 -14.13
CA LEU A 15 5.90 15.61 -12.66
C LEU A 15 7.23 15.96 -11.99
N ALA A 16 8.19 16.56 -12.73
CA ALA A 16 9.49 17.00 -12.23
C ALA A 16 10.32 15.91 -11.52
N LEU A 17 10.18 14.65 -11.95
CA LEU A 17 10.98 13.53 -11.46
C LEU A 17 12.36 13.51 -12.14
N GLY A 18 13.40 13.12 -11.38
CA GLY A 18 14.75 12.99 -11.93
C GLY A 18 14.86 11.89 -12.99
N ALA A 19 15.80 12.07 -13.93
CA ALA A 19 16.03 11.12 -15.03
C ALA A 19 16.20 9.64 -14.61
N PRO A 20 16.88 9.31 -13.49
CA PRO A 20 16.98 7.92 -13.02
C PRO A 20 15.62 7.28 -12.72
N LEU A 21 14.69 8.05 -12.14
CA LEU A 21 13.34 7.57 -11.81
C LEU A 21 12.48 7.41 -13.06
N LEU A 22 12.53 8.39 -13.98
CA LEU A 22 11.82 8.30 -15.25
C LEU A 22 12.25 7.08 -16.07
N ARG A 23 13.55 6.76 -16.08
CA ARG A 23 14.07 5.56 -16.72
C ARG A 23 13.56 4.28 -16.05
N ALA A 24 13.56 4.22 -14.72
CA ALA A 24 13.01 3.08 -13.99
C ALA A 24 11.51 2.88 -14.26
N LEU A 25 10.75 3.97 -14.38
CA LEU A 25 9.32 3.92 -14.71
C LEU A 25 9.09 3.35 -16.12
N ALA A 26 9.90 3.74 -17.11
CA ALA A 26 9.84 3.19 -18.45
C ALA A 26 10.11 1.67 -18.46
N ASP A 27 11.13 1.20 -17.72
CA ASP A 27 11.46 -0.23 -17.62
C ASP A 27 10.36 -1.05 -16.93
N VAL A 28 9.65 -0.46 -15.98
CA VAL A 28 8.49 -1.08 -15.31
C VAL A 28 7.25 -1.09 -16.23
N GLY A 29 7.24 -0.31 -17.31
CA GLY A 29 6.13 -0.19 -18.26
C GLY A 29 5.06 0.82 -17.83
N TYR A 30 5.44 1.86 -17.06
CA TYR A 30 4.52 2.93 -16.67
C TYR A 30 4.44 3.96 -17.80
N GLU A 31 3.29 4.01 -18.48
CA GLU A 31 3.06 4.95 -19.58
C GLU A 31 2.58 6.32 -19.07
N THR A 32 1.49 6.34 -18.31
CA THR A 32 0.88 7.55 -17.78
C THR A 32 0.60 7.44 -16.27
N PRO A 33 0.78 8.52 -15.49
CA PRO A 33 0.42 8.54 -14.08
C PRO A 33 -1.07 8.31 -13.88
N SER A 34 -1.41 7.49 -12.89
CA SER A 34 -2.79 7.34 -12.44
C SER A 34 -3.31 8.65 -11.81
N PRO A 35 -4.64 8.85 -11.69
CA PRO A 35 -5.19 10.07 -11.11
C PRO A 35 -4.66 10.40 -9.71
N ILE A 36 -4.45 9.39 -8.86
CA ILE A 36 -3.86 9.61 -7.52
C ILE A 36 -2.39 10.05 -7.65
N GLN A 37 -1.61 9.45 -8.56
CA GLN A 37 -0.20 9.82 -8.77
C GLN A 37 -0.07 11.25 -9.29
N ALA A 38 -0.82 11.62 -10.33
CA ALA A 38 -0.80 12.96 -10.91
C ALA A 38 -1.20 14.04 -9.89
N ALA A 39 -2.15 13.73 -8.99
CA ALA A 39 -2.63 14.67 -7.99
C ALA A 39 -1.76 14.76 -6.73
N THR A 40 -1.08 13.68 -6.32
CA THR A 40 -0.29 13.67 -5.06
C THR A 40 1.21 13.87 -5.26
N ILE A 41 1.79 13.51 -6.41
CA ILE A 41 3.24 13.65 -6.62
C ILE A 41 3.70 15.12 -6.54
N PRO A 42 3.06 16.09 -7.23
CA PRO A 42 3.48 17.49 -7.16
C PRO A 42 3.47 18.09 -5.74
N PRO A 43 2.39 17.97 -4.92
CA PRO A 43 2.41 18.51 -3.56
C PRO A 43 3.42 17.79 -2.66
N LEU A 44 3.63 16.48 -2.85
CA LEU A 44 4.66 15.75 -2.11
C LEU A 44 6.07 16.25 -2.45
N LEU A 45 6.36 16.48 -3.72
CA LEU A 45 7.64 17.09 -4.15
C LEU A 45 7.84 18.50 -3.60
N ALA A 46 6.75 19.26 -3.43
CA ALA A 46 6.77 20.58 -2.82
C ALA A 46 6.90 20.56 -1.28
N GLY A 47 7.00 19.39 -0.65
CA GLY A 47 7.15 19.25 0.80
C GLY A 47 5.84 19.44 1.58
N ARG A 48 4.68 19.42 0.92
CA ARG A 48 3.37 19.52 1.58
C ARG A 48 2.91 18.18 2.11
N ASP A 49 2.23 18.19 3.26
CA ASP A 49 1.52 17.01 3.74
C ASP A 49 0.35 16.67 2.81
N VAL A 50 -0.01 15.39 2.72
CA VAL A 50 -1.05 14.92 1.80
C VAL A 50 -1.97 13.92 2.48
N ILE A 51 -3.27 14.04 2.21
CA ILE A 51 -4.26 12.99 2.46
C ILE A 51 -4.72 12.45 1.11
N GLY A 52 -4.30 11.24 0.77
CA GLY A 52 -4.69 10.54 -0.45
C GLY A 52 -5.81 9.53 -0.17
N GLN A 53 -7.04 9.89 -0.50
CA GLN A 53 -8.18 8.98 -0.42
C GLN A 53 -8.37 8.22 -1.74
N ALA A 54 -7.94 6.96 -1.77
CA ALA A 54 -8.09 6.07 -2.94
C ALA A 54 -8.09 4.58 -2.55
N GLN A 55 -8.80 3.77 -3.34
CA GLN A 55 -8.85 2.32 -3.19
C GLN A 55 -7.52 1.64 -3.52
N THR A 56 -7.37 0.37 -3.14
CA THR A 56 -6.24 -0.47 -3.52
C THR A 56 -6.15 -0.62 -5.04
N GLY A 57 -4.94 -0.86 -5.55
CA GLY A 57 -4.71 -1.00 -7.00
C GLY A 57 -4.74 0.31 -7.81
N THR A 58 -4.93 1.47 -7.18
CA THR A 58 -4.95 2.77 -7.89
C THR A 58 -3.56 3.38 -8.13
N GLY A 59 -2.49 2.69 -7.74
CA GLY A 59 -1.11 3.17 -7.91
C GLY A 59 -0.58 4.04 -6.77
N LYS A 60 -1.20 3.98 -5.57
CA LYS A 60 -0.78 4.71 -4.36
C LYS A 60 0.71 4.54 -4.03
N THR A 61 1.23 3.32 -4.17
CA THR A 61 2.64 3.02 -3.87
C THR A 61 3.61 3.90 -4.67
N ALA A 62 3.44 4.02 -5.98
CA ALA A 62 4.28 4.93 -6.78
C ALA A 62 3.99 6.40 -6.44
N ALA A 63 2.75 6.72 -6.10
CA ALA A 63 2.31 8.08 -5.76
C ALA A 63 3.08 8.68 -4.58
N PHE A 64 3.48 7.87 -3.58
CA PHE A 64 4.36 8.29 -2.49
C PHE A 64 5.83 7.88 -2.68
N ALA A 65 6.12 6.73 -3.30
CA ALA A 65 7.50 6.24 -3.39
C ALA A 65 8.36 7.12 -4.32
N LEU A 66 7.81 7.57 -5.45
CA LEU A 66 8.54 8.40 -6.41
C LEU A 66 9.00 9.75 -5.83
N PRO A 67 8.13 10.56 -5.18
CA PRO A 67 8.57 11.81 -4.57
C PRO A 67 9.54 11.59 -3.41
N ILE A 68 9.37 10.51 -2.63
CA ILE A 68 10.34 10.14 -1.57
C ILE A 68 11.71 9.86 -2.18
N LEU A 69 11.77 9.01 -3.21
CA LEU A 69 13.02 8.66 -3.88
C LEU A 69 13.69 9.87 -4.54
N ALA A 70 12.90 10.81 -5.07
CA ALA A 70 13.43 12.04 -5.66
C ALA A 70 14.11 12.97 -4.64
N GLN A 71 13.77 12.86 -3.35
CA GLN A 71 14.31 13.70 -2.28
C GLN A 71 15.32 13.00 -1.36
N ILE A 72 15.52 11.69 -1.53
CA ILE A 72 16.50 10.92 -0.76
C ILE A 72 17.92 11.35 -1.15
N ASP A 73 18.78 11.42 -0.13
CA ASP A 73 20.22 11.61 -0.25
C ASP A 73 20.93 10.27 -0.07
N PRO A 74 21.35 9.56 -1.15
CA PRO A 74 21.97 8.24 -1.05
C PRO A 74 23.35 8.24 -0.37
N ALA A 75 23.95 9.40 -0.14
CA ALA A 75 25.21 9.50 0.60
C ALA A 75 25.00 9.38 2.12
N LYS A 76 23.76 9.56 2.60
CA LYS A 76 23.40 9.48 4.02
C LYS A 76 22.77 8.13 4.33
N ALA A 77 23.60 7.23 4.85
CA ALA A 77 23.23 5.89 5.30
C ALA A 77 22.40 5.90 6.61
N ALA A 78 21.29 6.63 6.63
CA ALA A 78 20.35 6.73 7.73
C ALA A 78 18.90 6.77 7.21
N PRO A 79 17.91 6.25 7.97
CA PRO A 79 16.52 6.29 7.54
C PRO A 79 16.03 7.74 7.32
N GLN A 80 15.67 8.03 6.08
CA GLN A 80 15.14 9.33 5.63
C GLN A 80 13.63 9.26 5.35
N ALA A 81 13.11 8.07 5.06
CA ALA A 81 11.68 7.84 4.96
C ALA A 81 11.24 6.56 5.68
N LEU A 82 10.02 6.60 6.22
CA LEU A 82 9.37 5.49 6.91
C LEU A 82 7.97 5.30 6.30
N VAL A 83 7.65 4.09 5.85
CA VAL A 83 6.32 3.73 5.39
C VAL A 83 5.73 2.71 6.35
N LEU A 84 4.62 3.07 7.01
CA LEU A 84 3.85 2.16 7.84
C LEU A 84 2.79 1.46 6.98
N CYS A 85 2.80 0.13 7.01
CA CYS A 85 1.84 -0.73 6.31
C CYS A 85 1.12 -1.64 7.32
N PRO A 86 -0.17 -1.98 7.11
CA PRO A 86 -0.93 -2.86 8.00
C PRO A 86 -0.38 -4.29 8.10
N THR A 87 0.12 -4.85 7.00
CA THR A 87 0.50 -6.26 6.91
C THR A 87 1.95 -6.46 6.51
N ARG A 88 2.48 -7.64 6.82
CA ARG A 88 3.82 -8.07 6.40
C ARG A 88 3.92 -8.11 4.87
N GLU A 89 2.90 -8.65 4.23
CA GLU A 89 2.85 -8.88 2.79
C GLU A 89 2.91 -7.53 2.06
N LEU A 90 2.14 -6.54 2.52
CA LEU A 90 2.17 -5.20 1.94
C LEU A 90 3.50 -4.50 2.20
N ALA A 91 4.10 -4.65 3.38
CA ALA A 91 5.42 -4.08 3.66
C ALA A 91 6.52 -4.63 2.72
N ILE A 92 6.45 -5.93 2.39
CA ILE A 92 7.36 -6.55 1.40
C ILE A 92 7.10 -5.97 0.02
N GLN A 93 5.84 -5.93 -0.44
CA GLN A 93 5.48 -5.41 -1.76
C GLN A 93 5.89 -3.96 -1.95
N VAL A 94 5.68 -3.11 -0.93
CA VAL A 94 6.10 -1.71 -0.98
C VAL A 94 7.62 -1.60 -1.01
N ALA A 95 8.36 -2.38 -0.21
CA ALA A 95 9.83 -2.38 -0.26
C ALA A 95 10.37 -2.84 -1.63
N GLU A 96 9.76 -3.85 -2.24
CA GLU A 96 10.09 -4.28 -3.61
C GLU A 96 9.79 -3.20 -4.64
N ALA A 97 8.70 -2.47 -4.50
CA ALA A 97 8.38 -1.33 -5.37
C ALA A 97 9.44 -0.22 -5.25
N PHE A 98 9.87 0.13 -4.02
CA PHE A 98 10.98 1.05 -3.82
C PHE A 98 12.26 0.57 -4.51
N GLN A 99 12.63 -0.70 -4.39
CA GLN A 99 13.79 -1.26 -5.09
C GLN A 99 13.67 -1.14 -6.62
N LYS A 100 12.49 -1.43 -7.18
CA LYS A 100 12.23 -1.30 -8.62
C LYS A 100 12.38 0.14 -9.10
N TYR A 101 11.74 1.09 -8.43
CA TYR A 101 11.81 2.51 -8.81
C TYR A 101 13.19 3.12 -8.59
N ALA A 102 13.94 2.61 -7.60
CA ALA A 102 15.29 3.05 -7.30
C ALA A 102 16.39 2.31 -8.09
N HIS A 103 16.04 1.50 -9.10
CA HIS A 103 17.00 0.67 -9.84
C HIS A 103 18.23 1.45 -10.35
N TYR A 104 18.03 2.69 -10.78
CA TYR A 104 19.08 3.58 -11.28
C TYR A 104 19.62 4.57 -10.23
N LEU A 105 19.26 4.41 -8.95
CA LEU A 105 19.79 5.21 -7.84
C LEU A 105 20.94 4.43 -7.15
N PRO A 106 22.20 4.88 -7.30
CA PRO A 106 23.33 4.17 -6.72
C PRO A 106 23.25 4.17 -5.20
N ASN A 107 23.64 3.06 -4.58
CA ASN A 107 23.72 2.88 -3.13
C ASN A 107 22.38 3.03 -2.38
N PHE A 108 21.25 3.10 -3.07
CA PHE A 108 19.94 3.09 -2.42
C PHE A 108 19.72 1.79 -1.64
N GLN A 109 19.10 1.89 -0.48
CA GLN A 109 18.81 0.75 0.41
C GLN A 109 17.45 0.96 1.05
N VAL A 110 16.57 -0.04 0.90
CA VAL A 110 15.28 -0.13 1.59
C VAL A 110 15.21 -1.42 2.39
N LEU A 111 14.65 -1.34 3.60
CA LEU A 111 14.51 -2.48 4.50
C LEU A 111 13.05 -2.67 4.93
N PRO A 112 12.44 -3.83 4.63
CA PRO A 112 11.17 -4.19 5.22
C PRO A 112 11.35 -4.67 6.68
N ILE A 113 10.54 -4.16 7.60
CA ILE A 113 10.55 -4.46 9.04
C ILE A 113 9.17 -4.95 9.47
N TYR A 114 9.05 -6.23 9.77
CA TYR A 114 7.77 -6.85 10.18
C TYR A 114 8.00 -8.02 11.15
N GLY A 115 6.92 -8.45 11.82
CA GLY A 115 6.91 -9.60 12.73
C GLY A 115 6.92 -10.97 12.03
N GLY A 116 7.11 -12.06 12.78
CA GLY A 116 7.18 -13.41 12.22
C GLY A 116 8.54 -13.79 11.61
N GLN A 117 9.51 -12.88 11.65
CA GLN A 117 10.92 -13.13 11.34
C GLN A 117 11.80 -12.78 12.56
N GLY A 118 12.89 -13.54 12.75
CA GLY A 118 13.91 -13.21 13.74
C GLY A 118 14.49 -11.81 13.54
N TYR A 119 14.99 -11.18 14.62
CA TYR A 119 15.52 -9.82 14.58
C TYR A 119 16.85 -9.69 13.83
N ALA A 120 17.68 -10.74 13.84
CA ALA A 120 19.07 -10.66 13.38
C ALA A 120 19.25 -10.11 11.95
N PRO A 121 18.44 -10.50 10.94
CA PRO A 121 18.52 -9.92 9.59
C PRO A 121 18.22 -8.41 9.58
N GLN A 122 17.17 -7.99 10.27
CA GLN A 122 16.75 -6.58 10.36
C GLN A 122 17.82 -5.73 11.09
N LEU A 123 18.37 -6.25 12.19
CA LEU A 123 19.47 -5.59 12.91
C LEU A 123 20.74 -5.45 12.06
N THR A 124 21.07 -6.49 11.29
CA THR A 124 22.25 -6.47 10.41
C THR A 124 22.07 -5.43 9.31
N ALA A 125 20.90 -5.37 8.69
CA ALA A 125 20.59 -4.38 7.66
C ALA A 125 20.58 -2.96 8.22
N LEU A 126 19.94 -2.71 9.37
CA LEU A 126 19.94 -1.39 10.02
C LEU A 126 21.36 -0.91 10.36
N LYS A 127 22.25 -1.80 10.81
CA LYS A 127 23.66 -1.47 11.07
C LYS A 127 24.45 -1.12 9.81
N ARG A 128 24.12 -1.73 8.67
CA ARG A 128 24.75 -1.39 7.36
C ARG A 128 24.32 -0.01 6.87
N GLY A 129 23.20 0.51 7.36
CA GLY A 129 22.60 1.75 6.94
C GLY A 129 21.57 1.54 5.84
N VAL A 130 20.40 2.16 6.01
CA VAL A 130 19.26 2.08 5.09
C VAL A 130 18.66 3.46 4.92
N HIS A 131 18.08 3.75 3.76
CA HIS A 131 17.49 5.06 3.43
C HIS A 131 15.98 5.06 3.65
N VAL A 132 15.32 3.95 3.34
CA VAL A 132 13.88 3.76 3.52
C VAL A 132 13.64 2.56 4.43
N VAL A 133 12.76 2.74 5.40
CA VAL A 133 12.19 1.63 6.18
C VAL A 133 10.73 1.48 5.78
N VAL A 134 10.31 0.26 5.49
CA VAL A 134 8.90 -0.07 5.25
C VAL A 134 8.51 -1.07 6.32
N GLY A 135 7.48 -0.84 7.13
CA GLY A 135 7.23 -1.77 8.22
C GLY A 135 5.86 -1.76 8.84
N THR A 136 5.57 -2.81 9.60
CA THR A 136 4.34 -2.89 10.37
C THR A 136 4.48 -2.14 11.70
N PRO A 137 3.43 -1.43 12.18
CA PRO A 137 3.52 -0.55 13.34
C PRO A 137 4.17 -1.20 14.57
N GLY A 138 3.67 -2.37 15.00
CA GLY A 138 4.20 -3.07 16.17
C GLY A 138 5.69 -3.40 16.08
N ARG A 139 6.18 -3.86 14.91
CA ARG A 139 7.60 -4.21 14.75
C ARG A 139 8.49 -2.96 14.70
N VAL A 140 8.01 -1.88 14.08
CA VAL A 140 8.73 -0.60 14.07
C VAL A 140 8.91 -0.07 15.50
N ILE A 141 7.85 -0.11 16.31
CA ILE A 141 7.90 0.29 17.72
C ILE A 141 8.89 -0.55 18.52
N ASP A 142 8.90 -1.87 18.32
CA ASP A 142 9.88 -2.73 18.98
C ASP A 142 11.31 -2.30 18.67
N HIS A 143 11.61 -1.98 17.41
CA HIS A 143 12.93 -1.50 17.01
C HIS A 143 13.29 -0.12 17.61
N LEU A 144 12.31 0.77 17.71
CA LEU A 144 12.46 2.09 18.36
C LEU A 144 12.73 1.94 19.86
N LYS A 145 11.93 1.15 20.58
CA LYS A 145 12.10 0.87 22.02
C LYS A 145 13.45 0.22 22.33
N ARG A 146 13.97 -0.62 21.43
CA ARG A 146 15.30 -1.24 21.55
C ARG A 146 16.46 -0.29 21.19
N GLY A 147 16.19 0.90 20.66
CA GLY A 147 17.22 1.82 20.16
C GLY A 147 17.94 1.34 18.89
N THR A 148 17.35 0.38 18.18
CA THR A 148 17.98 -0.26 17.00
C THR A 148 17.58 0.40 15.68
N LEU A 149 16.47 1.15 15.69
CA LEU A 149 16.06 2.03 14.60
C LEU A 149 16.16 3.47 15.10
N ASN A 150 16.91 4.30 14.38
CA ASN A 150 17.04 5.73 14.65
C ASN A 150 16.34 6.53 13.55
N LEU A 151 15.34 7.34 13.92
CA LEU A 151 14.54 8.16 13.02
C LEU A 151 14.89 9.66 13.09
N SER A 152 16.02 10.04 13.70
CA SER A 152 16.41 11.45 13.84
C SER A 152 16.62 12.17 12.50
N ALA A 153 17.00 11.43 11.45
CA ALA A 153 17.20 11.94 10.09
C ALA A 153 15.94 11.84 9.22
N LEU A 154 14.81 11.41 9.77
CA LEU A 154 13.58 11.17 9.03
C LEU A 154 12.99 12.48 8.50
N ARG A 155 12.73 12.53 7.20
CA ARG A 155 12.14 13.66 6.48
C ARG A 155 10.69 13.41 6.09
N CYS A 156 10.31 12.16 5.85
CA CYS A 156 8.99 11.79 5.40
C CYS A 156 8.49 10.55 6.15
N ILE A 157 7.21 10.55 6.54
CA ILE A 157 6.50 9.36 7.00
C ILE A 157 5.22 9.16 6.21
N VAL A 158 4.97 7.91 5.82
CA VAL A 158 3.76 7.51 5.09
C VAL A 158 2.95 6.55 5.95
N LEU A 159 1.64 6.79 6.03
CA LEU A 159 0.66 5.86 6.57
C LEU A 159 -0.10 5.25 5.40
N ASP A 160 0.24 4.04 4.97
CA ASP A 160 -0.45 3.36 3.86
C ASP A 160 -1.54 2.43 4.40
N GLU A 161 -2.72 2.49 3.79
CA GLU A 161 -3.93 1.78 4.23
C GLU A 161 -4.27 2.02 5.70
N ALA A 162 -4.32 3.30 6.10
CA ALA A 162 -4.53 3.70 7.48
C ALA A 162 -5.83 3.14 8.10
N ASP A 163 -6.90 3.00 7.32
CA ASP A 163 -8.15 2.37 7.76
C ASP A 163 -8.04 0.86 7.99
N GLU A 164 -7.17 0.15 7.28
CA GLU A 164 -6.82 -1.25 7.60
C GLU A 164 -6.00 -1.32 8.89
N MET A 165 -5.03 -0.41 9.10
CA MET A 165 -4.29 -0.34 10.37
C MET A 165 -5.22 -0.14 11.56
N LEU A 166 -6.28 0.68 11.41
CA LEU A 166 -7.33 0.83 12.43
C LEU A 166 -8.09 -0.48 12.65
N ARG A 167 -8.51 -1.17 11.58
CA ARG A 167 -9.23 -2.47 11.68
C ARG A 167 -8.40 -3.54 12.38
N MET A 168 -7.09 -3.51 12.22
CA MET A 168 -6.14 -4.40 12.89
C MET A 168 -5.80 -3.98 14.32
N GLY A 169 -6.29 -2.83 14.79
CA GLY A 169 -6.05 -2.34 16.15
C GLY A 169 -4.69 -1.65 16.35
N PHE A 170 -4.00 -1.25 15.28
CA PHE A 170 -2.67 -0.62 15.36
C PHE A 170 -2.71 0.90 15.58
N ILE A 171 -3.84 1.47 16.00
CA ILE A 171 -3.99 2.92 16.03
C ILE A 171 -3.05 3.59 17.05
N ASP A 172 -2.93 2.99 18.24
CA ASP A 172 -2.05 3.49 19.31
C ASP A 172 -0.58 3.31 18.92
N ASP A 173 -0.28 2.20 18.24
CA ASP A 173 1.04 1.93 17.70
C ASP A 173 1.44 2.98 16.65
N VAL A 174 0.56 3.30 15.71
CA VAL A 174 0.79 4.34 14.70
C VAL A 174 1.06 5.70 15.36
N GLN A 175 0.29 6.07 16.38
CA GLN A 175 0.50 7.31 17.13
C GLN A 175 1.88 7.32 17.84
N ALA A 176 2.24 6.22 18.51
CA ALA A 176 3.54 6.10 19.16
C ALA A 176 4.72 6.24 18.18
N VAL A 177 4.59 5.72 16.96
CA VAL A 177 5.60 5.92 15.91
C VAL A 177 5.65 7.38 15.47
N LEU A 178 4.49 8.02 15.23
CA LEU A 178 4.43 9.43 14.84
C LEU A 178 5.04 10.34 15.93
N ASP A 179 4.80 10.07 17.21
CA ASP A 179 5.37 10.82 18.32
C ASP A 179 6.89 10.67 18.42
N ALA A 180 7.43 9.51 18.01
CA ALA A 180 8.86 9.23 18.02
C ALA A 180 9.64 9.84 16.84
N THR A 181 8.96 10.53 15.92
CA THR A 181 9.58 11.10 14.71
C THR A 181 9.75 12.62 14.78
N PRO A 182 10.72 13.21 14.06
CA PRO A 182 10.97 14.65 14.11
C PRO A 182 9.74 15.49 13.76
N PRO A 183 9.50 16.63 14.42
CA PRO A 183 8.33 17.47 14.17
C PRO A 183 8.37 18.19 12.82
N THR A 184 9.54 18.23 12.15
CA THR A 184 9.75 18.86 10.84
C THR A 184 9.48 17.92 9.66
N ARG A 185 9.17 16.65 9.92
CA ARG A 185 8.86 15.67 8.87
C ARG A 185 7.60 16.09 8.08
N GLN A 186 7.58 15.70 6.81
CA GLN A 186 6.38 15.63 5.98
C GLN A 186 5.60 14.34 6.31
N VAL A 187 4.28 14.42 6.30
CA VAL A 187 3.39 13.27 6.51
C VAL A 187 2.48 13.06 5.30
N ALA A 188 2.45 11.83 4.79
CA ALA A 188 1.49 11.43 3.76
C ALA A 188 0.58 10.32 4.29
N LEU A 189 -0.73 10.54 4.31
CA LEU A 189 -1.72 9.57 4.77
C LEU A 189 -2.52 9.06 3.58
N PHE A 190 -2.46 7.76 3.33
CA PHE A 190 -3.23 7.09 2.30
C PHE A 190 -4.25 6.13 2.93
N SER A 191 -5.52 6.27 2.55
CA SER A 191 -6.60 5.47 3.12
C SER A 191 -7.76 5.34 2.14
N ALA A 192 -8.51 4.23 2.14
CA ALA A 192 -9.71 4.14 1.31
C ALA A 192 -10.88 4.90 1.95
N THR A 193 -10.94 4.88 3.29
CA THR A 193 -11.97 5.52 4.11
C THR A 193 -11.36 6.43 5.17
N MET A 194 -12.13 7.39 5.66
CA MET A 194 -11.71 8.34 6.70
C MET A 194 -12.67 8.28 7.90
N PRO A 195 -12.68 7.17 8.67
CA PRO A 195 -13.45 7.09 9.91
C PRO A 195 -12.89 8.07 10.97
N PRO A 196 -13.65 8.40 12.03
CA PRO A 196 -13.25 9.40 13.01
C PRO A 196 -11.84 9.23 13.61
N PRO A 197 -11.36 8.00 13.93
CA PRO A 197 -9.99 7.83 14.44
C PRO A 197 -8.90 8.23 13.43
N ILE A 198 -9.10 7.92 12.14
CA ILE A 198 -8.15 8.30 11.08
C ILE A 198 -8.20 9.80 10.82
N ARG A 199 -9.39 10.43 10.84
CA ARG A 199 -9.51 11.89 10.77
C ARG A 199 -8.79 12.59 11.92
N ARG A 200 -8.87 12.03 13.12
CA ARG A 200 -8.17 12.56 14.30
C ARG A 200 -6.66 12.48 14.14
N ILE A 201 -6.13 11.36 13.63
CA ILE A 201 -4.70 11.26 13.27
C ILE A 201 -4.34 12.33 12.24
N ALA A 202 -5.12 12.47 11.17
CA ALA A 202 -4.86 13.47 10.14
C ALA A 202 -4.78 14.88 10.73
N GLN A 203 -5.77 15.28 11.55
CA GLN A 203 -5.83 16.60 12.18
C GLN A 203 -4.72 16.85 13.21
N THR A 204 -4.23 15.80 13.87
CA THR A 204 -3.21 15.93 14.93
C THR A 204 -1.81 15.99 14.34
N TYR A 205 -1.54 15.22 13.29
CA TYR A 205 -0.18 14.99 12.81
C TYR A 205 0.16 15.64 11.46
N LEU A 206 -0.83 16.02 10.66
CA LEU A 206 -0.60 16.67 9.35
C LEU A 206 -0.77 18.18 9.47
N LYS A 207 0.04 18.93 8.73
CA LYS A 207 0.06 20.39 8.69
C LYS A 207 -0.50 20.88 7.36
N GLU A 208 -1.69 21.47 7.41
CA GLU A 208 -2.40 22.00 6.23
C GLU A 208 -2.31 21.06 5.01
N PRO A 209 -2.76 19.79 5.15
CA PRO A 209 -2.54 18.81 4.12
C PRO A 209 -3.33 19.12 2.85
N VAL A 210 -2.76 18.76 1.70
CA VAL A 210 -3.50 18.72 0.44
C VAL A 210 -4.36 17.46 0.45
N GLU A 211 -5.67 17.63 0.40
CA GLU A 211 -6.62 16.52 0.32
C GLU A 211 -6.89 16.14 -1.14
N VAL A 212 -6.57 14.90 -1.50
CA VAL A 212 -6.82 14.33 -2.81
C VAL A 212 -7.78 13.15 -2.64
N ALA A 213 -8.99 13.31 -3.14
CA ALA A 213 -9.98 12.23 -3.15
C ALA A 213 -10.24 11.75 -4.58
N ILE A 214 -9.71 10.58 -4.92
CA ILE A 214 -10.05 9.92 -6.17
C ILE A 214 -11.33 9.13 -5.91
N LYS A 215 -12.44 9.68 -6.39
CA LYS A 215 -13.71 8.95 -6.39
C LYS A 215 -13.49 7.67 -7.17
N SER A 216 -13.71 6.52 -6.54
CA SER A 216 -13.90 5.31 -7.30
C SER A 216 -15.10 5.58 -8.20
N THR A 217 -14.90 5.47 -9.51
CA THR A 217 -16.03 5.23 -10.39
C THR A 217 -16.62 3.93 -9.90
N THR A 218 -17.66 4.00 -9.08
CA THR A 218 -18.51 2.85 -8.74
C THR A 218 -19.29 2.42 -9.96
N THR A 219 -18.64 2.28 -11.11
CA THR A 219 -18.96 1.18 -11.99
C THR A 219 -18.52 -0.05 -11.22
N THR A 220 -19.46 -0.70 -10.51
CA THR A 220 -19.43 -2.16 -10.37
C THR A 220 -18.85 -2.67 -11.67
N ALA A 221 -17.60 -3.16 -11.62
CA ALA A 221 -16.69 -3.15 -12.75
C ALA A 221 -17.45 -3.34 -14.05
N ALA A 222 -17.39 -2.37 -14.97
CA ALA A 222 -18.24 -2.39 -16.17
C ALA A 222 -18.12 -3.73 -16.96
N ASN A 223 -17.03 -4.46 -16.72
CA ASN A 223 -16.71 -5.75 -17.29
C ASN A 223 -16.94 -6.97 -16.36
N ILE A 224 -17.53 -6.81 -15.16
CA ILE A 224 -17.90 -7.90 -14.25
C ILE A 224 -19.41 -8.12 -14.29
N ARG A 225 -19.80 -9.30 -14.81
CA ARG A 225 -21.19 -9.77 -14.75
C ARG A 225 -21.48 -10.36 -13.38
N GLN A 226 -22.27 -9.66 -12.57
CA GLN A 226 -22.69 -10.15 -11.26
C GLN A 226 -24.04 -10.88 -11.35
N ARG A 227 -24.15 -12.04 -10.70
CA ARG A 227 -25.40 -12.79 -10.55
C ARG A 227 -25.53 -13.23 -9.09
N PHE A 228 -26.76 -13.43 -8.63
CA PHE A 228 -27.02 -14.03 -7.33
C PHE A 228 -28.02 -15.18 -7.47
N CYS A 229 -27.92 -16.16 -6.57
CA CYS A 229 -28.85 -17.26 -6.46
C CYS A 229 -29.26 -17.39 -4.99
N SER A 230 -30.55 -17.26 -4.71
CA SER A 230 -31.07 -17.47 -3.35
C SER A 230 -31.20 -18.96 -3.09
N VAL A 231 -30.45 -19.47 -2.11
CA VAL A 231 -30.43 -20.88 -1.73
C VAL A 231 -30.38 -21.02 -0.22
N SER A 232 -30.99 -22.08 0.30
CA SER A 232 -30.83 -22.42 1.71
C SER A 232 -29.37 -22.82 1.99
N GLY A 233 -28.90 -22.63 3.23
CA GLY A 233 -27.52 -22.92 3.60
C GLY A 233 -27.09 -24.35 3.26
N HIS A 234 -27.98 -25.32 3.47
CA HIS A 234 -27.73 -26.74 3.19
C HIS A 234 -27.61 -27.05 1.68
N HIS A 235 -28.26 -26.26 0.81
CA HIS A 235 -28.21 -26.46 -0.64
C HIS A 235 -27.07 -25.70 -1.34
N LYS A 236 -26.28 -24.90 -0.61
CA LYS A 236 -25.17 -24.13 -1.21
C LYS A 236 -24.14 -25.01 -1.93
N LEU A 237 -23.82 -26.18 -1.38
CA LEU A 237 -22.85 -27.11 -1.98
C LEU A 237 -23.34 -27.64 -3.34
N ASP A 238 -24.61 -28.01 -3.44
CA ASP A 238 -25.17 -28.50 -4.69
C ASP A 238 -25.34 -27.37 -5.71
N ALA A 239 -25.72 -26.18 -5.25
CA ALA A 239 -25.81 -24.99 -6.09
C ALA A 239 -24.46 -24.61 -6.71
N ILE A 240 -23.39 -24.57 -5.91
CA ILE A 240 -22.06 -24.25 -6.44
C ILE A 240 -21.53 -25.34 -7.37
N THR A 241 -21.81 -26.61 -7.08
CA THR A 241 -21.43 -27.74 -7.97
C THR A 241 -22.06 -27.55 -9.35
N ARG A 242 -23.36 -27.22 -9.42
CA ARG A 242 -24.03 -26.96 -10.70
C ARG A 242 -23.46 -25.77 -11.47
N VAL A 243 -23.04 -24.72 -10.76
CA VAL A 243 -22.37 -23.56 -11.40
C VAL A 243 -21.03 -23.98 -11.99
N LEU A 244 -20.26 -24.80 -11.26
CA LEU A 244 -18.97 -25.32 -11.71
C LEU A 244 -19.10 -26.31 -12.89
N GLU A 245 -20.19 -27.08 -12.96
CA GLU A 245 -20.45 -27.98 -14.09
C GLU A 245 -20.95 -27.24 -15.33
N ALA A 246 -21.66 -26.12 -15.16
CA ALA A 246 -22.34 -25.42 -16.26
C ALA A 246 -21.49 -24.33 -16.93
N GLU A 247 -20.50 -23.77 -16.23
CA GLU A 247 -19.65 -22.69 -16.73
C GLU A 247 -18.29 -23.24 -17.17
N ALA A 248 -17.79 -22.84 -18.34
CA ALA A 248 -16.44 -23.18 -18.78
C ALA A 248 -15.43 -22.19 -18.17
N PHE A 249 -14.38 -22.69 -17.52
CA PHE A 249 -13.33 -21.87 -16.91
C PHE A 249 -11.99 -22.62 -16.85
N ASP A 250 -10.88 -21.87 -16.90
CA ASP A 250 -9.53 -22.40 -16.65
C ASP A 250 -9.23 -22.46 -15.15
N ALA A 251 -9.66 -21.43 -14.41
CA ALA A 251 -9.51 -21.34 -12.96
C ALA A 251 -10.66 -20.54 -12.34
N MET A 252 -11.09 -20.93 -11.14
CA MET A 252 -12.12 -20.23 -10.37
C MET A 252 -11.70 -20.02 -8.92
N ILE A 253 -11.97 -18.83 -8.39
CA ILE A 253 -11.76 -18.50 -6.98
C ILE A 253 -13.10 -18.54 -6.24
N VAL A 254 -13.19 -19.37 -5.21
CA VAL A 254 -14.38 -19.50 -4.36
C VAL A 254 -14.08 -18.93 -2.96
N PHE A 255 -14.83 -17.91 -2.55
CA PHE A 255 -14.68 -17.30 -1.23
C PHE A 255 -15.65 -17.92 -0.21
N ALA A 256 -15.13 -18.34 0.93
CA ALA A 256 -15.90 -18.73 2.10
C ALA A 256 -15.55 -17.84 3.30
N ARG A 257 -16.45 -17.77 4.28
CA ARG A 257 -16.32 -16.84 5.42
C ARG A 257 -15.18 -17.19 6.37
N THR A 258 -14.92 -18.48 6.58
CA THR A 258 -13.95 -18.96 7.58
C THR A 258 -12.98 -19.94 6.93
N LYS A 259 -11.77 -20.02 7.49
CA LYS A 259 -10.75 -20.98 7.04
C LYS A 259 -11.27 -22.43 7.03
N ILE A 260 -11.95 -22.82 8.11
CA ILE A 260 -12.56 -24.16 8.24
C ILE A 260 -13.57 -24.40 7.12
N ALA A 261 -14.45 -23.42 6.83
CA ALA A 261 -15.42 -23.55 5.76
C ALA A 261 -14.76 -23.67 4.38
N THR A 262 -13.64 -22.98 4.15
CA THR A 262 -12.85 -23.12 2.92
C THR A 262 -12.28 -24.54 2.78
N GLU A 263 -11.69 -25.09 3.85
CA GLU A 263 -11.11 -26.44 3.87
C GLU A 263 -12.18 -27.52 3.65
N GLU A 264 -13.31 -27.42 4.35
CA GLU A 264 -14.44 -28.33 4.15
C GLU A 264 -15.00 -28.27 2.73
N LEU A 265 -15.13 -27.05 2.18
CA LEU A 265 -15.64 -26.86 0.82
C LEU A 265 -14.68 -27.47 -0.20
N ALA A 266 -13.38 -27.25 -0.05
CA ALA A 266 -12.36 -27.85 -0.91
C ALA A 266 -12.42 -29.38 -0.89
N GLN A 267 -12.52 -29.99 0.30
CA GLN A 267 -12.67 -31.45 0.43
C GLN A 267 -13.94 -31.97 -0.25
N LYS A 268 -15.08 -31.28 -0.04
CA LYS A 268 -16.36 -31.65 -0.63
C LYS A 268 -16.37 -31.54 -2.16
N LEU A 269 -15.70 -30.53 -2.72
CA LEU A 269 -15.55 -30.37 -4.17
C LEU A 269 -14.59 -31.39 -4.77
N ALA A 270 -13.45 -31.66 -4.11
CA ALA A 270 -12.50 -32.68 -4.54
C ALA A 270 -13.11 -34.10 -4.54
N ALA A 271 -13.96 -34.40 -3.57
CA ALA A 271 -14.73 -35.66 -3.52
C ALA A 271 -15.73 -35.80 -4.68
N ARG A 272 -16.12 -34.68 -5.31
CA ARG A 272 -16.96 -34.62 -6.52
C ARG A 272 -16.13 -34.50 -7.80
N GLU A 273 -14.81 -34.74 -7.71
CA GLU A 273 -13.85 -34.67 -8.83
C GLU A 273 -13.68 -33.28 -9.47
N ILE A 274 -14.13 -32.22 -8.79
CA ILE A 274 -13.96 -30.84 -9.24
C ILE A 274 -12.71 -30.24 -8.59
N GLY A 275 -11.79 -29.71 -9.42
CA GLY A 275 -10.58 -29.03 -8.94
C GLY A 275 -9.48 -29.97 -8.43
N ARG A 276 -9.39 -31.20 -8.96
CA ARG A 276 -8.20 -32.04 -8.75
C ARG A 276 -7.00 -31.39 -9.42
N ALA A 277 -5.93 -31.20 -8.65
CA ALA A 277 -4.58 -30.97 -9.16
C ALA A 277 -3.96 -32.30 -9.62
#